data_AF-A0A7M3WHX3-F1
#
_entry.id   AF-A0A7M3WHX3-F1
#
_cell.length_a   1.000
_cell.length_b   1.000
_cell.length_c   1.000
_cell.angle_alpha   90.00
_cell.angle_beta   90.00
_cell.angle_gamma   90.00
#
_symmetry.space_group_name_H-M   'P 1'
#
loop_
_entity.id
_entity.type
_entity.pdbx_description
1 polymer ?
#
loop_
_entity_poly.entity_id
_entity_poly.type
_entity_poly.pdbx_seq_one_letter_code
_entity_poly.pdbx_strand_id
1 'polypeptide(L)'
;MVAWPHILEFGGKLAPESTERGYLDTSGSWRHMVDVILHLVDRGLLDELVALSVDEISSAMEATSLRGSRPEADPRFHRDFDVDLEGEVLELIDDSEGLGEGSSLAEEKSDSAMELSLLLARWCSTAQWTCWDARLFLYLEPFIESPLSGQDAFLDHGVWEQFSESLSRTDRSSYSESVVLDWMSRREDMGETMEPSEDPMILPTMESHRTLSESLFNIMESLRRSEMELMAGREFLEAGRWMLGRSTLSETWGLES
;
A
#
# COMPACT_ATOMS: atom_id res chain seq x y z
N MET A 1 12.54 -22.19 -3.11
CA MET A 1 12.92 -21.48 -4.35
C MET A 1 12.65 -20.02 -4.05
N VAL A 2 13.71 -19.29 -3.69
CA VAL A 2 13.66 -18.01 -2.93
C VAL A 2 13.60 -16.83 -3.88
N ALA A 3 12.75 -15.84 -3.60
CA ALA A 3 12.66 -14.59 -4.35
C ALA A 3 13.98 -13.79 -4.27
N TRP A 4 14.49 -13.38 -5.42
CA TRP A 4 15.76 -12.69 -5.67
C TRP A 4 15.58 -11.93 -6.98
N PRO A 5 15.59 -10.59 -6.97
CA PRO A 5 16.74 -9.88 -7.57
C PRO A 5 16.94 -8.39 -7.14
N HIS A 6 18.17 -8.02 -6.74
CA HIS A 6 18.77 -6.67 -6.79
C HIS A 6 18.47 -5.55 -5.79
N ILE A 7 17.51 -5.65 -4.86
CA ILE A 7 17.35 -4.63 -3.80
C ILE A 7 17.43 -5.27 -2.42
N LEU A 8 18.67 -5.51 -1.98
CA LEU A 8 19.07 -5.44 -0.58
C LEU A 8 20.08 -4.29 -0.37
N GLU A 9 19.89 -3.19 -1.12
CA GLU A 9 20.47 -1.84 -0.92
C GLU A 9 21.75 -1.38 -1.64
N PHE A 10 22.10 -1.91 -2.81
CA PHE A 10 23.41 -1.70 -3.47
C PHE A 10 24.55 -2.56 -2.88
N GLY A 11 25.50 -2.88 -3.75
CA GLY A 11 26.59 -3.84 -3.53
C GLY A 11 26.18 -5.23 -3.97
N GLY A 12 26.35 -5.55 -5.27
CA GLY A 12 26.20 -6.92 -5.75
C GLY A 12 25.94 -7.11 -7.24
N LYS A 13 26.61 -8.08 -7.85
CA LYS A 13 26.50 -8.39 -9.30
C LYS A 13 25.23 -9.17 -9.63
N LEU A 14 24.81 -9.02 -10.90
CA LEU A 14 23.56 -9.52 -11.46
C LEU A 14 23.36 -11.04 -11.34
N ALA A 15 22.23 -11.47 -10.75
CA ALA A 15 21.79 -12.86 -10.78
C ALA A 15 20.92 -13.14 -12.03
N PRO A 16 21.11 -14.29 -12.72
CA PRO A 16 20.48 -14.60 -14.01
C PRO A 16 18.99 -14.97 -13.97
N GLU A 17 18.36 -15.10 -12.80
CA GLU A 17 16.94 -15.53 -12.64
C GLU A 17 15.91 -14.38 -12.63
N SER A 18 16.35 -13.14 -12.87
CA SER A 18 15.52 -11.92 -12.84
C SER A 18 14.42 -11.86 -13.90
N THR A 19 14.57 -12.60 -15.01
CA THR A 19 13.63 -12.62 -16.14
C THR A 19 12.36 -13.44 -15.87
N GLU A 20 12.44 -14.53 -15.10
CA GLU A 20 11.27 -15.41 -14.83
C GLU A 20 10.27 -14.82 -13.84
N ARG A 21 10.65 -13.75 -13.12
CA ARG A 21 9.84 -13.15 -12.04
C ARG A 21 9.24 -11.79 -12.39
N GLY A 22 9.36 -11.38 -13.65
CA GLY A 22 8.72 -10.18 -14.22
C GLY A 22 9.38 -8.83 -13.88
N TYR A 23 10.59 -8.83 -13.33
CA TYR A 23 11.33 -7.59 -12.97
C TYR A 23 12.00 -6.91 -14.18
N LEU A 24 12.04 -7.62 -15.30
CA LEU A 24 12.36 -7.09 -16.60
C LEU A 24 11.07 -6.98 -17.39
N ASP A 25 10.84 -5.84 -18.04
CA ASP A 25 9.79 -5.78 -19.05
C ASP A 25 10.13 -6.68 -20.24
N THR A 26 9.20 -6.81 -21.19
CA THR A 26 9.40 -7.65 -22.39
C THR A 26 10.58 -7.20 -23.28
N SER A 27 11.16 -6.03 -23.00
CA SER A 27 12.33 -5.48 -23.69
C SER A 27 13.65 -5.69 -22.95
N GLY A 28 13.63 -6.30 -21.75
CA GLY A 28 14.81 -6.47 -20.92
C GLY A 28 15.24 -5.19 -20.20
N SER A 29 14.34 -4.19 -20.11
CA SER A 29 14.55 -2.97 -19.34
C SER A 29 14.08 -3.15 -17.90
N TRP A 30 14.81 -2.52 -16.97
CA TRP A 30 14.45 -2.48 -15.56
C TRP A 30 13.12 -1.77 -15.37
N ARG A 31 12.18 -2.42 -14.67
CA ARG A 31 11.01 -1.72 -14.14
C ARG A 31 11.44 -0.82 -12.98
N HIS A 32 10.90 0.40 -12.94
CA HIS A 32 11.04 1.29 -11.80
C HIS A 32 10.47 0.61 -10.55
N MET A 33 11.20 0.67 -9.44
CA MET A 33 10.69 0.26 -8.13
C MET A 33 9.58 1.24 -7.75
N VAL A 34 8.43 0.69 -7.39
CA VAL A 34 7.22 1.45 -7.06
C VAL A 34 6.89 1.24 -5.59
N ASP A 35 6.35 2.27 -4.95
CA ASP A 35 5.89 2.14 -3.58
C ASP A 35 4.58 1.34 -3.53
N VAL A 36 4.56 0.29 -2.70
CA VAL A 36 3.33 -0.28 -2.16
C VAL A 36 2.82 0.65 -1.08
N ILE A 37 1.52 0.89 -1.09
CA ILE A 37 0.84 1.85 -0.23
C ILE A 37 -0.30 1.12 0.48
N LEU A 38 -0.32 1.22 1.80
CA LEU A 38 -1.39 0.72 2.66
C LEU A 38 -2.07 1.88 3.35
N HIS A 39 -3.40 1.85 3.39
CA HIS A 39 -4.20 2.76 4.19
C HIS A 39 -5.10 2.00 5.16
N LEU A 40 -5.37 2.60 6.32
CA LEU A 40 -6.48 2.18 7.19
C LEU A 40 -7.66 3.12 6.93
N VAL A 41 -8.69 2.61 6.28
CA VAL A 41 -9.84 3.38 5.77
C VAL A 41 -11.06 3.18 6.65
N ASP A 42 -11.74 4.28 7.02
CA ASP A 42 -13.04 4.23 7.67
C ASP A 42 -14.08 3.91 6.62
N ARG A 43 -14.51 2.64 6.58
CA ARG A 43 -15.44 2.16 5.56
C ARG A 43 -16.81 2.82 5.68
N GLY A 44 -17.26 3.09 6.90
CA GLY A 44 -18.56 3.72 7.14
C GLY A 44 -18.62 5.13 6.58
N LEU A 45 -17.60 5.93 6.87
CA LEU A 45 -17.49 7.28 6.31
C LEU A 45 -17.34 7.25 4.78
N LEU A 46 -16.55 6.32 4.25
CA LEU A 46 -16.39 6.19 2.80
C LEU A 46 -17.72 5.89 2.12
N ASP A 47 -18.50 4.96 2.65
CA ASP A 47 -19.83 4.62 2.15
C ASP A 47 -20.80 5.82 2.21
N GLU A 48 -20.71 6.66 3.23
CA GLU A 48 -21.47 7.91 3.32
C GLU A 48 -21.06 8.92 2.23
N LEU A 49 -19.76 9.08 1.96
CA LEU A 49 -19.27 10.03 0.96
C LEU A 49 -19.58 9.59 -0.47
N VAL A 50 -19.42 8.31 -0.81
CA VAL A 50 -19.72 7.82 -2.17
C VAL A 50 -21.22 7.78 -2.47
N ALA A 51 -22.07 7.85 -1.44
CA ALA A 51 -23.52 7.95 -1.60
C ALA A 51 -23.99 9.37 -1.96
N LEU A 52 -23.12 10.39 -1.81
CA LEU A 52 -23.40 11.76 -2.25
C LEU A 52 -23.28 11.87 -3.77
N SER A 53 -23.92 12.89 -4.34
CA SER A 53 -23.64 13.29 -5.71
C SER A 53 -22.28 13.98 -5.81
N VAL A 54 -21.69 13.99 -7.01
CA VAL A 54 -20.41 14.67 -7.26
C VAL A 54 -20.50 16.17 -6.95
N ASP A 55 -21.64 16.81 -7.26
CA ASP A 55 -21.92 18.21 -6.92
C ASP A 55 -21.94 18.47 -5.41
N GLU A 56 -22.52 17.55 -4.63
CA GLU A 56 -22.56 17.63 -3.17
C GLU A 56 -21.14 17.48 -2.57
N ILE A 57 -20.34 16.54 -3.09
CA ILE A 57 -18.95 16.35 -2.70
C ILE A 57 -18.14 17.62 -3.00
N SER A 58 -18.21 18.13 -4.23
CA SER A 58 -17.51 19.34 -4.66
C SER A 58 -17.87 20.55 -3.78
N SER A 59 -19.17 20.81 -3.62
CA SER A 59 -19.67 21.92 -2.78
C SER A 59 -19.20 21.81 -1.33
N ALA A 60 -19.15 20.59 -0.77
CA ALA A 60 -18.73 20.36 0.60
C ALA A 60 -17.21 20.55 0.78
N MET A 61 -16.40 20.13 -0.20
CA MET A 61 -14.95 20.35 -0.22
C MET A 61 -14.62 21.84 -0.36
N GLU A 62 -15.26 22.57 -1.28
CA GLU A 62 -15.09 24.02 -1.44
C GLU A 62 -15.46 24.79 -0.16
N ALA A 63 -16.51 24.35 0.53
CA ALA A 63 -16.94 24.91 1.80
C ALA A 63 -16.08 24.46 2.99
N THR A 64 -15.09 23.57 2.79
CA THR A 64 -14.25 22.94 3.82
C THR A 64 -15.04 22.19 4.90
N SER A 65 -16.29 21.81 4.59
CA SER A 65 -17.22 21.25 5.57
C SER A 65 -16.96 19.78 5.90
N LEU A 66 -16.26 19.06 5.01
CA LEU A 66 -15.87 17.66 5.22
C LEU A 66 -14.65 17.47 6.13
N ARG A 67 -13.89 18.52 6.45
CA ARG A 67 -12.70 18.39 7.32
C ARG A 67 -13.04 17.85 8.70
N GLY A 68 -14.22 18.24 9.20
CA GLY A 68 -14.71 17.79 10.51
C GLY A 68 -15.16 16.32 10.54
N SER A 69 -15.39 15.69 9.39
CA SER A 69 -15.76 14.27 9.32
C SER A 69 -14.55 13.35 9.12
N ARG A 70 -13.37 13.87 8.74
CA ARG A 70 -12.18 13.02 8.59
C ARG A 70 -11.88 12.27 9.90
N PRO A 71 -11.55 10.98 9.83
CA PRO A 71 -11.14 10.21 11.01
C PRO A 71 -9.91 10.84 11.69
N GLU A 72 -9.71 10.57 12.98
CA GLU A 72 -8.55 11.08 13.70
C GLU A 72 -7.26 10.42 13.18
N ALA A 73 -6.24 11.22 12.87
CA ALA A 73 -4.96 10.70 12.36
C ALA A 73 -4.23 9.91 13.45
N ASP A 74 -3.68 8.74 13.10
CA ASP A 74 -2.77 8.04 13.99
C ASP A 74 -1.38 8.73 13.94
N PRO A 75 -0.90 9.32 15.06
CA PRO A 75 0.32 10.12 15.06
C PRO A 75 1.61 9.32 14.78
N ARG A 76 1.51 7.99 14.70
CA ARG A 76 2.63 7.11 14.34
C ARG A 76 2.85 7.02 12.83
N PHE A 77 1.90 7.49 12.02
CA PHE A 77 1.91 7.32 10.57
C PHE A 77 1.78 8.65 9.83
N HIS A 78 2.17 8.62 8.56
CA HIS A 78 1.82 9.68 7.62
C HIS A 78 0.32 9.63 7.33
N ARG A 79 -0.25 10.79 6.99
CA ARG A 79 -1.57 10.93 6.38
C ARG A 79 -1.54 12.20 5.53
N ASP A 80 -2.11 12.14 4.33
CA ASP A 80 -2.18 13.28 3.44
C ASP A 80 -2.94 14.45 4.07
N PHE A 81 -2.45 15.66 3.78
CA PHE A 81 -3.03 16.89 4.30
C PHE A 81 -4.42 17.13 3.70
N ASP A 82 -5.31 17.71 4.51
CA ASP A 82 -6.69 17.97 4.10
C ASP A 82 -6.72 18.85 2.83
N VAL A 83 -5.89 19.89 2.78
CA VAL A 83 -5.85 20.85 1.66
C VAL A 83 -5.38 20.20 0.35
N ASP A 84 -4.45 19.26 0.43
CA ASP A 84 -3.89 18.61 -0.76
C ASP A 84 -4.93 17.67 -1.38
N LEU A 85 -5.58 16.84 -0.56
CA LEU A 85 -6.65 15.95 -1.03
C LEU A 85 -7.90 16.71 -1.50
N GLU A 86 -8.28 17.80 -0.82
CA GLU A 86 -9.37 18.69 -1.29
C GLU A 86 -9.05 19.23 -2.69
N GLY A 87 -7.81 19.68 -2.89
CA GLY A 87 -7.34 20.18 -4.19
C GLY A 87 -7.40 19.12 -5.28
N GLU A 88 -6.85 17.93 -5.01
CA GLU A 88 -6.87 16.80 -5.96
C GLU A 88 -8.30 16.37 -6.32
N VAL A 89 -9.22 16.34 -5.34
CA VAL A 89 -10.63 16.01 -5.58
C VAL A 89 -11.30 17.04 -6.49
N LEU A 90 -11.13 18.34 -6.20
CA LEU A 90 -11.74 19.41 -6.99
C LEU A 90 -11.15 19.48 -8.40
N GLU A 91 -9.83 19.33 -8.53
CA GLU A 91 -9.15 19.27 -9.83
C GLU A 91 -9.65 18.09 -10.68
N LEU A 92 -9.78 16.90 -10.09
CA LEU A 92 -10.30 15.74 -10.79
C LEU A 92 -11.74 15.95 -11.27
N ILE A 93 -12.60 16.55 -10.44
CA ILE A 93 -13.99 16.83 -10.80
C ILE A 93 -14.06 17.83 -11.95
N ASP A 94 -13.28 18.91 -11.88
CA ASP A 94 -13.24 19.96 -12.92
C ASP A 94 -12.71 19.43 -14.27
N ASP A 95 -11.73 18.52 -14.24
CA ASP A 95 -11.11 17.96 -15.44
C ASP A 95 -11.90 16.79 -16.07
N SER A 96 -12.87 16.21 -15.35
CA SER A 96 -13.59 15.01 -15.78
C SER A 96 -14.90 15.34 -16.52
N GLU A 97 -14.88 15.28 -17.85
CA GLU A 97 -16.10 15.42 -18.66
C GLU A 97 -17.12 14.30 -18.37
N GLY A 98 -18.33 14.66 -17.94
CA GLY A 98 -19.44 13.71 -17.72
C GLY A 98 -19.44 13.01 -16.35
N LEU A 99 -18.48 13.34 -15.47
CA LEU A 99 -18.53 12.97 -14.05
C LEU A 99 -19.62 13.81 -13.36
N GLY A 100 -20.47 13.20 -12.53
CA GLY A 100 -21.57 13.89 -11.85
C GLY A 100 -22.92 13.85 -12.59
N GLU A 101 -23.05 13.09 -13.68
CA GLU A 101 -24.35 12.87 -14.34
C GLU A 101 -25.25 11.90 -13.54
N GLY A 102 -24.69 11.14 -12.59
CA GLY A 102 -25.40 10.19 -11.74
C GLY A 102 -26.13 10.85 -10.57
N SER A 103 -26.97 10.05 -9.86
CA SER A 103 -27.59 10.54 -8.61
C SER A 103 -26.65 10.42 -7.42
N SER A 104 -25.65 9.55 -7.50
CA SER A 104 -24.58 9.39 -6.52
C SER A 104 -23.31 8.90 -7.21
N LEU A 105 -22.14 9.15 -6.59
CA LEU A 105 -20.86 8.65 -7.11
C LEU A 105 -20.82 7.12 -7.21
N ALA A 106 -21.47 6.41 -6.28
CA ALA A 106 -21.54 4.95 -6.30
C ALA A 106 -22.27 4.37 -7.54
N GLU A 107 -23.06 5.17 -8.26
CA GLU A 107 -23.70 4.75 -9.52
C GLU A 107 -22.80 4.99 -10.75
N GLU A 108 -21.72 5.75 -10.60
CA GLU A 108 -20.84 6.14 -11.69
C GLU A 108 -19.73 5.11 -11.91
N LYS A 109 -19.55 4.73 -13.18
CA LYS A 109 -18.71 3.59 -13.60
C LYS A 109 -17.55 4.01 -14.51
N SER A 110 -17.20 5.28 -14.50
CA SER A 110 -16.07 5.80 -15.28
C SER A 110 -14.75 5.62 -14.52
N ASP A 111 -13.63 5.69 -15.23
CA ASP A 111 -12.30 5.71 -14.60
C ASP A 111 -12.17 6.89 -13.64
N SER A 112 -12.68 8.07 -14.02
CA SER A 112 -12.75 9.26 -13.14
C SER A 112 -13.55 9.01 -11.86
N ALA A 113 -14.65 8.25 -11.91
CA ALA A 113 -15.42 7.91 -10.73
C ALA A 113 -14.63 6.98 -9.78
N MET A 114 -13.84 6.06 -10.33
CA MET A 114 -12.94 5.20 -9.54
C MET A 114 -11.79 6.00 -8.94
N GLU A 115 -11.20 6.93 -9.69
CA GLU A 115 -10.17 7.85 -9.20
C GLU A 115 -10.71 8.73 -8.06
N LEU A 116 -11.91 9.29 -8.22
CA LEU A 116 -12.57 10.07 -7.19
C LEU A 116 -12.84 9.22 -5.94
N SER A 117 -13.30 7.99 -6.13
CA SER A 117 -13.55 7.07 -5.01
C SER A 117 -12.26 6.68 -4.28
N LEU A 118 -11.13 6.53 -4.97
CA LEU A 118 -9.82 6.31 -4.36
C LEU A 118 -9.37 7.54 -3.54
N LEU A 119 -9.55 8.76 -4.08
CA LEU A 119 -9.25 9.99 -3.33
C LEU A 119 -10.11 10.11 -2.07
N LEU A 120 -11.41 9.75 -2.14
CA LEU A 120 -12.28 9.71 -0.98
C LEU A 120 -11.89 8.61 0.01
N ALA A 121 -11.38 7.45 -0.44
CA ALA A 121 -10.85 6.44 0.47
C ALA A 121 -9.61 6.95 1.22
N ARG A 122 -8.71 7.70 0.55
CA ARG A 122 -7.59 8.41 1.20
C ARG A 122 -8.07 9.48 2.17
N TRP A 123 -9.13 10.22 1.80
CA TRP A 123 -9.78 11.19 2.69
C TRP A 123 -10.25 10.52 3.99
N CYS A 124 -10.87 9.34 3.88
CA CYS A 124 -11.38 8.54 4.99
C CYS A 124 -10.30 7.73 5.72
N SER A 125 -9.01 7.94 5.44
CA SER A 125 -7.94 7.16 6.07
C SER A 125 -7.43 7.76 7.38
N THR A 126 -7.09 6.93 8.38
CA THR A 126 -6.41 7.38 9.61
C THR A 126 -4.89 7.32 9.53
N ALA A 127 -4.36 6.46 8.67
CA ALA A 127 -2.94 6.15 8.56
C ALA A 127 -2.59 5.70 7.14
N GLN A 128 -1.36 6.01 6.73
CA GLN A 128 -0.71 5.50 5.53
C GLN A 128 0.64 4.87 5.90
N TRP A 129 0.91 3.70 5.33
CA TRP A 129 2.22 3.05 5.39
C TRP A 129 2.71 2.75 3.98
N THR A 130 3.98 2.99 3.70
CA THR A 130 4.57 2.76 2.37
C THR A 130 5.90 2.05 2.46
N CYS A 131 6.19 1.24 1.43
CA CYS A 131 7.52 0.73 1.17
C CYS A 131 7.66 0.33 -0.29
N TRP A 132 8.89 0.22 -0.78
CA TRP A 132 9.15 -0.39 -2.08
C TRP A 132 8.61 -1.82 -2.17
N ASP A 133 7.95 -2.14 -3.28
CA ASP A 133 7.37 -3.45 -3.56
C ASP A 133 8.33 -4.62 -3.30
N ALA A 134 9.60 -4.51 -3.71
CA ALA A 134 10.62 -5.53 -3.47
C ALA A 134 10.92 -5.75 -1.98
N ARG A 135 10.84 -4.70 -1.15
CA ARG A 135 11.05 -4.81 0.31
C ARG A 135 9.87 -5.45 1.01
N LEU A 136 8.66 -5.32 0.46
CA LEU A 136 7.47 -5.91 1.07
C LEU A 136 7.60 -7.43 1.22
N PHE A 137 8.16 -8.13 0.23
CA PHE A 137 8.38 -9.57 0.30
C PHE A 137 9.24 -9.96 1.51
N LEU A 138 10.32 -9.22 1.76
CA LEU A 138 11.18 -9.42 2.94
C LEU A 138 10.41 -9.25 4.26
N TYR A 139 9.39 -8.39 4.28
CA TYR A 139 8.61 -8.11 5.48
C TYR A 139 7.49 -9.13 5.74
N LEU A 140 6.96 -9.74 4.67
CA LEU A 140 5.84 -10.67 4.74
C LEU A 140 6.30 -12.14 4.79
N GLU A 141 7.26 -12.53 3.95
CA GLU A 141 7.68 -13.92 3.74
C GLU A 141 8.06 -14.69 5.02
N PRO A 142 8.72 -14.09 6.04
CA PRO A 142 9.01 -14.82 7.28
C PRO A 142 7.76 -15.20 8.10
N PHE A 143 6.59 -14.64 7.80
CA PHE A 143 5.35 -14.78 8.57
C PHE A 143 4.16 -15.29 7.77
N ILE A 144 4.38 -15.75 6.54
CA ILE A 144 3.36 -16.37 5.70
C ILE A 144 3.81 -17.79 5.31
N GLU A 145 2.88 -18.74 5.34
CA GLU A 145 3.21 -20.15 5.10
C GLU A 145 3.42 -20.45 3.61
N SER A 146 2.76 -19.68 2.74
CA SER A 146 2.82 -19.83 1.30
C SER A 146 3.72 -18.77 0.67
N PRO A 147 4.62 -19.15 -0.26
CA PRO A 147 5.39 -18.16 -1.01
C PRO A 147 4.47 -17.20 -1.77
N LEU A 148 4.79 -15.91 -1.73
CA LEU A 148 4.07 -14.91 -2.51
C LEU A 148 4.28 -15.18 -4.00
N SER A 149 3.19 -15.35 -4.75
CA SER A 149 3.23 -15.65 -6.17
C SER A 149 3.09 -14.38 -7.01
N GLY A 150 4.20 -13.87 -7.52
CA GLY A 150 4.22 -12.72 -8.44
C GLY A 150 4.17 -11.36 -7.74
N GLN A 151 4.33 -10.30 -8.53
CA GLN A 151 4.48 -8.92 -8.04
C GLN A 151 3.20 -8.34 -7.41
N ASP A 152 2.05 -8.86 -7.80
CA ASP A 152 0.74 -8.39 -7.35
C ASP A 152 0.21 -9.25 -6.17
N ALA A 153 1.04 -10.14 -5.60
CA ALA A 153 0.62 -11.04 -4.51
C ALA A 153 0.10 -10.27 -3.28
N PHE A 154 0.58 -9.06 -3.04
CA PHE A 154 0.11 -8.20 -1.95
C PHE A 154 -1.31 -7.63 -2.18
N LEU A 155 -1.86 -7.75 -3.38
CA LEU A 155 -3.27 -7.42 -3.65
C LEU A 155 -4.20 -8.58 -3.24
N ASP A 156 -3.68 -9.74 -2.86
CA ASP A 156 -4.50 -10.80 -2.29
C ASP A 156 -4.77 -10.51 -0.81
N HIS A 157 -6.04 -10.29 -0.46
CA HIS A 157 -6.48 -10.12 0.93
C HIS A 157 -6.04 -11.28 1.85
N GLY A 158 -6.00 -12.50 1.32
CA GLY A 158 -5.59 -13.68 2.06
C GLY A 158 -4.15 -13.61 2.55
N VAL A 159 -3.27 -12.85 1.88
CA VAL A 159 -1.90 -12.59 2.34
C VAL A 159 -1.91 -11.76 3.62
N TRP A 160 -2.71 -10.70 3.65
CA TRP A 160 -2.81 -9.81 4.82
C TRP A 160 -3.52 -10.48 6.00
N GLU A 161 -4.53 -11.33 5.76
CA GLU A 161 -5.16 -12.12 6.82
C GLU A 161 -4.17 -13.07 7.49
N GLN A 162 -3.45 -13.86 6.68
CA GLN A 162 -2.43 -14.79 7.18
C GLN A 162 -1.33 -14.03 7.92
N PHE A 163 -0.83 -12.94 7.35
CA PHE A 163 0.20 -12.13 7.96
C PHE A 163 -0.25 -11.52 9.29
N SER A 164 -1.46 -10.95 9.34
CA SER A 164 -2.03 -10.38 10.56
C SER A 164 -2.26 -11.43 11.65
N GLU A 165 -2.70 -12.64 11.27
CA GLU A 165 -2.83 -13.77 12.20
C GLU A 165 -1.47 -14.19 12.75
N SER A 166 -0.45 -14.36 11.91
CA SER A 166 0.91 -14.68 12.34
C SER A 166 1.48 -13.61 13.28
N LEU A 167 1.29 -12.32 12.95
CA LEU A 167 1.72 -11.21 13.78
C LEU A 167 1.03 -11.19 15.16
N SER A 168 -0.20 -11.68 15.27
CA SER A 168 -0.92 -11.72 16.55
C SER A 168 -0.25 -12.62 17.61
N ARG A 169 0.65 -13.50 17.18
CA ARG A 169 1.36 -14.48 18.01
C ARG A 169 2.80 -14.09 18.32
N THR A 170 3.25 -12.92 17.86
CA THR A 170 4.60 -12.39 18.09
C THR A 170 4.54 -10.97 18.62
N ASP A 171 5.63 -10.51 19.24
CA ASP A 171 5.77 -9.11 19.60
C ASP A 171 6.53 -8.32 18.52
N ARG A 172 6.42 -7.00 18.57
CA ARG A 172 7.03 -6.08 17.59
C ARG A 172 8.54 -6.26 17.47
N SER A 173 9.25 -6.47 18.58
CA SER A 173 10.70 -6.63 18.56
C SER A 173 11.09 -7.91 17.85
N SER A 174 10.46 -9.03 18.23
CA SER A 174 10.71 -10.34 17.62
C SER A 174 10.40 -10.36 16.13
N TYR A 175 9.32 -9.68 15.70
CA TYR A 175 8.99 -9.50 14.29
C TYR A 175 10.11 -8.76 13.53
N SER A 176 10.44 -7.54 13.96
CA SER A 176 11.44 -6.72 13.27
C SER A 176 12.84 -7.34 13.24
N GLU A 177 13.23 -8.04 14.31
CA GLU A 177 14.50 -8.77 14.38
C GLU A 177 14.54 -9.92 13.37
N SER A 178 13.46 -10.69 13.25
CA SER A 178 13.40 -11.78 12.27
C SER A 178 13.51 -11.29 10.82
N VAL A 179 12.92 -10.14 10.51
CA VAL A 179 13.05 -9.50 9.18
C VAL A 179 14.49 -9.12 8.89
N VAL A 180 15.19 -8.53 9.89
CA VAL A 180 16.61 -8.17 9.75
C VAL A 180 17.47 -9.42 9.60
N LEU A 181 17.23 -10.48 10.36
CA LEU A 181 18.00 -11.73 10.25
C LEU A 181 17.78 -12.40 8.89
N ASP A 182 16.56 -12.40 8.37
CA ASP A 182 16.25 -12.92 7.03
C ASP A 182 16.97 -12.09 5.95
N TRP A 183 16.97 -10.76 6.08
CA TRP A 183 17.73 -9.88 5.19
C TRP A 183 19.23 -10.20 5.19
N MET A 184 19.84 -10.35 6.37
CA MET A 184 21.26 -10.70 6.51
C MET A 184 21.56 -12.06 5.89
N SER A 185 20.74 -13.08 6.19
CA SER A 185 20.92 -14.44 5.66
C SER A 185 20.86 -14.44 4.13
N ARG A 186 19.87 -13.75 3.56
CA ARG A 186 19.77 -13.59 2.11
C ARG A 186 21.07 -12.98 1.57
N ARG A 187 21.50 -11.84 2.12
CA ARG A 187 22.71 -11.14 1.67
C ARG A 187 23.96 -12.03 1.70
N GLU A 188 24.14 -12.81 2.77
CA GLU A 188 25.23 -13.79 2.88
C GLU A 188 25.14 -14.91 1.81
N ASP A 189 23.94 -15.42 1.53
CA ASP A 189 23.70 -16.45 0.51
C ASP A 189 24.08 -15.97 -0.91
N MET A 190 24.06 -14.67 -1.17
CA MET A 190 24.56 -14.07 -2.41
C MET A 190 26.09 -13.91 -2.44
N GLY A 191 26.77 -14.11 -1.32
CA GLY A 191 28.20 -13.84 -1.18
C GLY A 191 28.53 -12.35 -1.04
N GLU A 192 27.56 -11.52 -0.64
CA GLU A 192 27.80 -10.11 -0.34
C GLU A 192 28.45 -9.92 1.04
N THR A 193 29.18 -8.83 1.21
CA THR A 193 29.84 -8.52 2.49
C THR A 193 28.84 -8.12 3.57
N MET A 194 29.11 -8.58 4.79
CA MET A 194 28.44 -8.15 6.03
C MET A 194 29.30 -7.20 6.87
N GLU A 195 30.49 -6.85 6.39
CA GLU A 195 31.42 -5.96 7.08
C GLU A 195 31.10 -4.50 6.79
N PRO A 196 30.66 -3.69 7.78
CA PRO A 196 30.34 -2.28 7.55
C PRO A 196 31.53 -1.44 7.09
N SER A 197 32.76 -1.93 7.30
CA SER A 197 33.97 -1.29 6.77
C SER A 197 34.14 -1.49 5.26
N GLU A 198 33.54 -2.54 4.69
CA GLU A 198 33.59 -2.86 3.27
C GLU A 198 32.36 -2.29 2.54
N ASP A 199 31.20 -2.26 3.22
CA ASP A 199 30.00 -1.58 2.75
C ASP A 199 29.38 -0.69 3.86
N PRO A 200 29.51 0.65 3.75
CA PRO A 200 28.99 1.56 4.76
C PRO A 200 27.46 1.64 4.79
N MET A 201 26.76 1.09 3.79
CA MET A 201 25.29 1.12 3.73
C MET A 201 24.64 0.07 4.63
N ILE A 202 25.34 -1.00 5.02
CA ILE A 202 24.79 -2.12 5.81
C ILE A 202 24.02 -1.66 7.06
N LEU A 203 24.60 -0.73 7.84
CA LEU A 203 23.97 -0.27 9.07
C LEU A 203 22.73 0.61 8.79
N PRO A 204 22.80 1.63 7.91
CA PRO A 204 21.60 2.33 7.43
C PRO A 204 20.51 1.41 6.88
N THR A 205 20.89 0.40 6.09
CA THR A 205 19.97 -0.61 5.52
C THR A 205 19.22 -1.36 6.59
N MET A 206 19.98 -1.92 7.52
CA MET A 206 19.45 -2.70 8.62
C MET A 206 18.47 -1.88 9.46
N GLU A 207 18.82 -0.62 9.75
CA GLU A 207 17.93 0.29 10.48
C GLU A 207 16.67 0.65 9.68
N SER A 208 16.77 0.78 8.35
CA SER A 208 15.62 0.99 7.48
C SER A 208 14.66 -0.21 7.51
N HIS A 209 15.16 -1.44 7.38
CA HIS A 209 14.35 -2.64 7.49
C HIS A 209 13.71 -2.79 8.88
N ARG A 210 14.47 -2.51 9.94
CA ARG A 210 13.95 -2.51 11.31
C ARG A 210 12.81 -1.50 11.47
N THR A 211 13.03 -0.23 11.12
CA THR A 211 12.04 0.85 11.28
C THR A 211 10.77 0.58 10.48
N LEU A 212 10.91 0.17 9.21
CA LEU A 212 9.75 -0.10 8.34
C LEU A 212 8.95 -1.31 8.80
N SER A 213 9.61 -2.38 9.25
CA SER A 213 8.93 -3.56 9.81
C SER A 213 8.26 -3.22 11.15
N GLU A 214 8.91 -2.51 12.07
CA GLU A 214 8.25 -2.05 13.31
C GLU A 214 7.02 -1.19 13.01
N SER A 215 7.07 -0.34 12.00
CA SER A 215 5.94 0.46 11.52
C SER A 215 4.82 -0.41 10.89
N LEU A 216 5.18 -1.41 10.08
CA LEU A 216 4.23 -2.38 9.51
C LEU A 216 3.51 -3.18 10.60
N PHE A 217 4.23 -3.58 11.65
CA PHE A 217 3.62 -4.21 12.81
C PHE A 217 2.57 -3.31 13.46
N ASN A 218 2.91 -2.02 13.65
CA ASN A 218 2.02 -1.06 14.28
C ASN A 218 0.74 -0.83 13.45
N ILE A 219 0.82 -0.77 12.11
CA ILE A 219 -0.38 -0.55 11.28
C ILE A 219 -1.28 -1.79 11.29
N MET A 220 -0.70 -2.99 11.28
CA MET A 220 -1.45 -4.24 11.42
C MET A 220 -2.07 -4.38 12.83
N GLU A 221 -1.39 -3.89 13.87
CA GLU A 221 -1.97 -3.82 15.21
C GLU A 221 -3.17 -2.86 15.26
N SER A 222 -3.04 -1.66 14.66
CA SER A 222 -4.15 -0.71 14.55
C SER A 222 -5.34 -1.31 13.80
N LEU A 223 -5.08 -1.98 12.66
CA LEU A 223 -6.10 -2.69 11.89
C LEU A 223 -6.88 -3.68 12.77
N ARG A 224 -6.19 -4.54 13.53
CA ARG A 224 -6.84 -5.55 14.40
C ARG A 224 -7.64 -4.95 15.56
N ARG A 225 -7.36 -3.71 15.94
CA ARG A 225 -7.93 -3.06 17.15
C ARG A 225 -9.00 -2.02 16.81
N SER A 226 -9.36 -1.90 15.54
CA SER A 226 -10.33 -0.92 15.04
C SER A 226 -11.31 -1.58 14.08
N GLU A 227 -12.35 -0.85 13.72
CA GLU A 227 -13.30 -1.24 12.67
C GLU A 227 -12.86 -0.74 11.28
N MET A 228 -11.58 -0.34 11.16
CA MET A 228 -11.01 0.17 9.92
C MET A 228 -10.79 -0.98 8.93
N GLU A 229 -10.86 -0.67 7.65
CA GLU A 229 -10.58 -1.61 6.58
C GLU A 229 -9.21 -1.34 5.96
N LEU A 230 -8.47 -2.40 5.64
CA LEU A 230 -7.18 -2.27 4.97
C LEU A 230 -7.42 -1.98 3.49
N MET A 231 -6.90 -0.86 3.01
CA MET A 231 -6.78 -0.60 1.57
C MET A 231 -5.33 -0.80 1.14
N ALA A 232 -5.10 -1.58 0.08
CA ALA A 232 -3.78 -1.89 -0.45
C ALA A 232 -3.69 -1.60 -1.94
N GLY A 233 -2.60 -0.95 -2.34
CA GLY A 233 -2.30 -0.66 -3.73
C GLY A 233 -0.82 -0.32 -3.92
N ARG A 234 -0.49 0.27 -5.06
CA ARG A 234 0.86 0.76 -5.34
C ARG A 234 0.81 1.98 -6.23
N GLU A 235 1.92 2.70 -6.33
CA GLU A 235 2.06 3.78 -7.31
C GLU A 235 1.71 3.29 -8.72
N PHE A 236 0.99 4.15 -9.46
CA PHE A 236 0.52 3.90 -10.83
C PHE A 236 -0.43 2.69 -10.98
N LEU A 237 -0.93 2.12 -9.89
CA LEU A 237 -2.04 1.17 -9.97
C LEU A 237 -3.33 1.92 -10.29
N GLU A 238 -4.01 1.51 -11.36
CA GLU A 238 -5.33 2.00 -11.76
C GLU A 238 -6.28 1.97 -10.56
N ALA A 239 -7.03 3.06 -10.35
CA ALA A 239 -7.84 3.25 -9.14
C ALA A 239 -8.79 2.08 -8.87
N GLY A 240 -9.48 1.60 -9.91
CA GLY A 240 -10.39 0.47 -9.80
C GLY A 240 -9.75 -0.83 -9.31
N ARG A 241 -8.43 -1.00 -9.44
CA ARG A 241 -7.68 -2.20 -9.02
C ARG A 241 -7.14 -2.13 -7.59
N TRP A 242 -7.29 -1.01 -6.90
CA TRP A 242 -6.94 -0.92 -5.49
C TRP A 242 -7.85 -1.85 -4.69
N MET A 243 -7.25 -2.58 -3.75
CA MET A 243 -7.98 -3.50 -2.88
C MET A 243 -8.46 -2.74 -1.66
N LEU A 244 -9.74 -2.86 -1.33
CA LEU A 244 -10.35 -2.38 -0.10
C LEU A 244 -10.97 -3.59 0.60
N GLY A 245 -10.30 -4.06 1.66
CA GLY A 245 -10.61 -5.33 2.28
C GLY A 245 -10.50 -6.48 1.29
N ARG A 246 -11.62 -7.16 1.05
CA ARG A 246 -11.68 -8.38 0.21
C ARG A 246 -11.96 -8.12 -1.26
N SER A 247 -12.25 -6.88 -1.64
CA SER A 247 -12.71 -6.54 -2.99
C SER A 247 -11.89 -5.39 -3.55
N THR A 248 -11.79 -5.34 -4.87
CA THR A 248 -11.29 -4.16 -5.56
C THR A 248 -12.29 -3.00 -5.44
N LEU A 249 -11.85 -1.76 -5.64
CA LEU A 249 -12.75 -0.61 -5.72
C LEU A 249 -13.78 -0.79 -6.84
N SER A 250 -13.36 -1.34 -7.98
CA SER A 250 -14.25 -1.71 -9.09
C SER A 250 -15.34 -2.69 -8.66
N GLU A 251 -15.00 -3.78 -7.97
CA GLU A 251 -15.99 -4.75 -7.48
C GLU A 251 -16.92 -4.14 -6.42
N THR A 252 -16.37 -3.31 -5.54
CA THR A 252 -17.10 -2.63 -4.46
C THR A 252 -18.26 -1.79 -5.00
N TRP A 253 -18.04 -1.09 -6.12
CA TRP A 253 -19.04 -0.18 -6.72
C TRP A 253 -19.52 -0.65 -8.11
N GLY A 254 -19.46 -1.96 -8.36
CA GLY A 254 -20.25 -2.62 -9.40
C GLY A 254 -19.72 -2.50 -10.83
N LEU A 255 -18.41 -2.38 -11.02
CA LEU A 255 -17.73 -2.66 -12.29
C LEU A 255 -17.44 -4.16 -12.40
N GLU A 256 -18.48 -4.98 -12.60
CA GLU A 256 -18.25 -6.32 -13.17
C GLU A 256 -18.18 -6.20 -14.69
N SER A 257 -17.06 -6.62 -15.27
CA SER A 257 -16.94 -7.02 -16.67
C SER A 257 -17.42 -8.45 -16.88
#